data_AF-A0A443VM38-F1
#
_entry.id   AF-A0A443VM38-F1
#
_cell.length_a   1.000
_cell.length_b   1.000
_cell.length_c   1.000
_cell.angle_alpha   90.00
_cell.angle_beta   90.00
_cell.angle_gamma   90.00
#
_symmetry.space_group_name_H-M   'P 1'
#
loop_
_entity.id
_entity.type
_entity.pdbx_description
1 polymer ?
#
loop_
_entity_poly.entity_id
_entity_poly.type
_entity_poly.pdbx_seq_one_letter_code
_entity_poly.pdbx_strand_id
1 'polypeptide(L)'
;MSLNLKSNVAYQGNTADLPPVTAPMPADGLLFADFINGLYISNIDNVFYKNKLSGTAMAFGRPSIASVINEYGGLQYAQEGVPRIDRHPVTKKVLGFRVENSTTNQAINALDLTAASYTAAGMTVSAPSNGWCTLTESNANEVHTLTDTQSQIDTTLYNAISAYAKYISAQYLQIQVVGAGAQAFANFDIRNRKVTRMGQLAVSATATAGFDNSTRCELCVKGNAVATGTVKYSIINDPLAEPGVAYEGSGRAMQVSQMQIEKNTYHASSAFFPDGATGGTTSANRRVDNAALLSIPTENQSRFSVFIKGVMPPVEYGNGGGNNIISLLNTTLKKYAGFGLAARTSSYAYRSLVAHNINETSTLTGFPFNGKTYAPYGEYALMLTVDNGTLKVYSGMTDAPETLMTGVPAFDTVTLGGNSIISGSVINLAGLWGGWLQKAVLFDSALSDADMIAQFDLLS
;
A
#
# COMPACT_ATOMS: atom_id res chain seq x y z
N MET A 1 -0.93 34.68 -1.20
CA MET A 1 -1.27 34.25 0.18
C MET A 1 -1.53 32.76 0.14
N SER A 2 -0.59 31.93 0.62
CA SER A 2 -0.84 30.50 0.81
C SER A 2 -1.44 30.27 2.19
N LEU A 3 -2.49 29.44 2.24
CA LEU A 3 -3.11 29.02 3.49
C LEU A 3 -2.21 27.97 4.14
N ASN A 4 -1.42 28.36 5.14
CA ASN A 4 -0.70 27.43 6.00
C ASN A 4 -1.68 26.83 7.01
N LEU A 5 -2.18 25.63 6.76
CA LEU A 5 -2.91 24.83 7.75
C LEU A 5 -1.91 24.34 8.81
N LYS A 6 -1.76 25.10 9.90
CA LYS A 6 -1.11 24.63 11.13
C LYS A 6 -2.15 23.86 11.96
N SER A 7 -1.76 22.75 12.57
CA SER A 7 -2.59 22.09 13.59
C SER A 7 -2.72 23.02 14.80
N ASN A 8 -3.96 23.30 15.24
CA ASN A 8 -4.27 24.30 16.27
C ASN A 8 -4.16 23.77 17.71
N VAL A 9 -3.61 22.58 17.92
CA VAL A 9 -3.65 21.92 19.24
C VAL A 9 -2.25 21.89 19.83
N ALA A 10 -2.05 22.60 20.95
CA ALA A 10 -0.89 22.39 21.80
C ALA A 10 -0.82 20.90 22.21
N TYR A 11 0.38 20.34 22.32
CA TYR A 11 0.56 18.95 22.73
C TYR A 11 -0.16 18.72 24.07
N GLN A 12 -1.24 17.93 24.07
CA GLN A 12 -2.06 17.64 25.25
C GLN A 12 -1.61 16.37 26.01
N GLY A 13 -0.39 15.90 25.76
CA GLY A 13 0.19 14.73 26.44
C GLY A 13 1.17 15.10 27.54
N ASN A 14 1.69 14.10 28.26
CA ASN A 14 2.74 14.29 29.24
C ASN A 14 4.05 14.66 28.54
N THR A 15 4.64 15.81 28.87
CA THR A 15 5.91 16.26 28.28
C THR A 15 7.09 15.32 28.57
N ALA A 16 6.97 14.43 29.57
CA ALA A 16 7.94 13.36 29.81
C ALA A 16 7.92 12.25 28.74
N ASP A 17 6.86 12.14 27.95
CA ASP A 17 6.76 11.20 26.80
C ASP A 17 7.38 11.79 25.52
N LEU A 18 7.77 13.07 25.56
CA LEU A 18 8.59 13.68 24.53
C LEU A 18 10.03 13.16 24.71
N PRO A 19 10.70 12.68 23.63
CA PRO A 19 12.06 12.16 23.80
C PRO A 19 13.03 13.29 24.22
N PRO A 20 14.22 12.98 24.73
CA PRO A 20 15.21 13.98 25.21
C PRO A 20 15.59 15.01 24.14
N VAL A 21 16.02 16.22 24.53
CA VAL A 21 16.49 17.26 23.57
C VAL A 21 17.64 16.76 22.69
N THR A 22 18.40 15.77 23.17
CA THR A 22 19.48 15.06 22.46
C THR A 22 19.02 13.95 21.52
N ALA A 23 17.71 13.78 21.29
CA ALA A 23 17.23 12.75 20.36
C ALA A 23 17.77 13.02 18.95
N PRO A 24 18.21 11.98 18.23
CA PRO A 24 19.13 12.10 17.12
C PRO A 24 18.42 12.71 15.90
N MET A 25 18.55 14.02 15.73
CA MET A 25 18.49 14.62 14.40
C MET A 25 19.85 14.35 13.75
N PRO A 26 19.89 13.86 12.51
CA PRO A 26 21.15 13.81 11.76
C PRO A 26 21.79 15.21 11.72
N ALA A 27 23.12 15.26 11.74
CA ALA A 27 23.82 16.52 11.55
C ALA A 27 23.33 17.20 10.27
N ASP A 28 23.06 18.50 10.36
CA ASP A 28 22.55 19.34 9.26
C ASP A 28 21.18 18.93 8.69
N GLY A 29 20.44 18.09 9.44
CA GLY A 29 19.04 17.83 9.14
C GLY A 29 18.20 19.09 9.31
N LEU A 30 17.26 19.29 8.38
CA LEU A 30 16.25 20.35 8.44
C LEU A 30 14.90 19.80 8.93
N LEU A 31 14.46 18.67 8.39
CA LEU A 31 13.24 17.97 8.78
C LEU A 31 13.54 16.50 9.03
N PHE A 32 12.95 15.92 10.05
CA PHE A 32 13.05 14.49 10.33
C PHE A 32 11.69 13.92 10.70
N ALA A 33 11.26 12.89 9.97
CA ALA A 33 10.06 12.13 10.25
C ALA A 33 10.43 10.66 10.47
N ASP A 34 10.32 10.20 11.71
CA ASP A 34 10.49 8.81 12.12
C ASP A 34 9.11 8.20 12.40
N PHE A 35 8.60 7.47 11.42
CA PHE A 35 7.29 6.84 11.47
C PHE A 35 7.26 5.59 12.36
N ILE A 36 8.43 5.01 12.66
CA ILE A 36 8.54 3.83 13.54
C ILE A 36 8.35 4.26 15.00
N ASN A 37 9.04 5.32 15.41
CA ASN A 37 9.03 5.82 16.78
C ASN A 37 8.01 6.95 17.02
N GLY A 38 7.31 7.37 15.95
CA GLY A 38 6.36 8.47 15.96
C GLY A 38 7.04 9.79 16.38
N LEU A 39 8.22 10.07 15.86
CA LEU A 39 9.01 11.25 16.21
C LEU A 39 9.16 12.16 14.99
N TYR A 40 8.76 13.42 15.15
CA TYR A 40 8.82 14.44 14.09
C TYR A 40 9.59 15.66 14.60
N ILE A 41 10.59 16.08 13.85
CA ILE A 41 11.49 17.18 14.19
C ILE A 41 11.56 18.16 13.01
N SER A 42 11.58 19.45 13.30
CA SER A 42 11.95 20.49 12.33
C SER A 42 12.95 21.46 12.94
N ASN A 43 13.85 21.96 12.11
CA ASN A 43 14.85 22.97 12.43
C ASN A 43 14.82 24.11 11.38
N ILE A 44 13.61 24.53 11.01
CA ILE A 44 13.42 25.59 10.01
C ILE A 44 13.69 26.95 10.65
N ASP A 45 14.39 27.84 9.94
CA ASP A 45 14.75 29.19 10.40
C ASP A 45 15.53 29.19 11.73
N ASN A 46 16.33 28.14 11.98
CA ASN A 46 17.01 27.88 13.26
C ASN A 46 16.06 27.76 14.47
N VAL A 47 14.79 27.43 14.23
CA VAL A 47 13.82 27.16 15.28
C VAL A 47 13.55 25.66 15.36
N PHE A 48 14.02 25.06 16.45
CA PHE A 48 13.90 23.63 16.69
C PHE A 48 12.54 23.28 17.30
N TYR A 49 11.74 22.49 16.58
CA TYR A 49 10.51 21.89 17.09
C TYR A 49 10.60 20.38 17.08
N LYS A 50 10.00 19.76 18.10
CA LYS A 50 9.95 18.31 18.25
C LYS A 50 8.60 17.87 18.76
N ASN A 51 8.01 16.88 18.11
CA ASN A 51 6.65 16.47 18.39
C ASN A 51 6.41 14.98 18.10
N LYS A 52 5.34 14.45 18.69
CA LYS A 52 4.73 13.16 18.33
C LYS A 52 3.68 13.32 17.20
N LEU A 53 3.28 14.55 16.90
CA LEU A 53 2.37 14.89 15.80
C LEU A 53 3.14 15.10 14.50
N SER A 54 2.65 14.50 13.41
CA SER A 54 3.31 14.54 12.10
C SER A 54 3.43 15.94 11.50
N GLY A 55 2.51 16.85 11.85
CA GLY A 55 2.43 18.21 11.32
C GLY A 55 3.66 19.10 11.56
N THR A 56 4.60 18.67 12.42
CA THR A 56 5.86 19.38 12.66
C THR A 56 6.87 19.18 11.53
N ALA A 57 6.82 18.05 10.81
CA ALA A 57 7.79 17.71 9.76
C ALA A 57 7.13 17.36 8.40
N MET A 58 5.83 17.08 8.39
CA MET A 58 5.12 16.56 7.23
C MET A 58 3.72 17.16 7.11
N ALA A 59 3.32 17.48 5.89
CA ALA A 59 1.93 17.71 5.52
C ALA A 59 1.26 16.38 5.14
N PHE A 60 0.08 16.13 5.68
CA PHE A 60 -0.68 14.91 5.42
C PHE A 60 -2.16 15.21 5.20
N GLY A 61 -2.75 14.51 4.23
CA GLY A 61 -4.18 14.55 3.94
C GLY A 61 -4.73 13.16 3.69
N ARG A 62 -5.72 12.75 4.50
CA ARG A 62 -6.56 11.57 4.27
C ARG A 62 -8.02 12.01 4.27
N PRO A 63 -8.76 11.90 3.15
CA PRO A 63 -10.14 12.36 3.07
C PRO A 63 -11.19 11.25 3.25
N SER A 64 -10.82 10.10 3.82
CA SER A 64 -11.73 8.98 4.12
C SER A 64 -11.17 8.12 5.25
N ILE A 65 -11.98 7.28 5.90
CA ILE A 65 -11.45 6.28 6.84
C ILE A 65 -10.54 5.26 6.12
N ALA A 66 -9.62 4.66 6.87
CA ALA A 66 -8.77 3.57 6.40
C ALA A 66 -8.65 2.50 7.50
N SER A 67 -8.19 1.32 7.11
CA SER A 67 -8.21 0.13 7.97
C SER A 67 -6.80 -0.24 8.40
N VAL A 68 -6.52 -0.29 9.70
CA VAL A 68 -5.18 -0.44 10.28
C VAL A 68 -5.08 -1.72 11.10
N ILE A 69 -3.88 -2.32 11.13
CA ILE A 69 -3.57 -3.41 12.07
C ILE A 69 -3.08 -2.82 13.38
N ASN A 70 -3.79 -3.12 14.47
CA ASN A 70 -3.49 -2.59 15.80
C ASN A 70 -2.34 -3.34 16.49
N GLU A 71 -2.00 -2.89 17.69
CA GLU A 71 -0.93 -3.48 18.51
C GLU A 71 -1.15 -4.96 18.89
N TYR A 72 -2.40 -5.42 18.88
CA TYR A 72 -2.77 -6.80 19.15
C TYR A 72 -2.78 -7.69 17.90
N GLY A 73 -2.60 -7.12 16.70
CA GLY A 73 -2.74 -7.82 15.42
C GLY A 73 -4.18 -7.93 14.93
N GLY A 74 -5.10 -7.24 15.60
CA GLY A 74 -6.50 -7.10 15.20
C GLY A 74 -6.70 -5.91 14.26
N LEU A 75 -7.87 -5.84 13.66
CA LEU A 75 -8.20 -4.85 12.64
C LEU A 75 -9.01 -3.69 13.23
N GLN A 76 -8.67 -2.46 12.85
CA GLN A 76 -9.29 -1.22 13.37
C GLN A 76 -9.40 -0.16 12.27
N TYR A 77 -10.01 0.98 12.59
CA TYR A 77 -10.05 2.14 11.72
C TYR A 77 -9.04 3.21 12.13
N ALA A 78 -8.32 3.73 11.14
CA ALA A 78 -7.73 5.06 11.19
C ALA A 78 -8.76 6.07 10.68
N GLN A 79 -9.01 7.12 11.46
CA GLN A 79 -9.95 8.18 11.13
C GLN A 79 -9.44 9.06 9.99
N GLU A 80 -10.35 9.86 9.41
CA GLU A 80 -10.01 10.92 8.47
C GLU A 80 -8.93 11.86 9.06
N GLY A 81 -8.00 12.31 8.23
CA GLY A 81 -6.93 13.23 8.63
C GLY A 81 -5.82 12.65 9.53
N VAL A 82 -5.95 11.40 10.00
CA VAL A 82 -4.96 10.79 10.91
C VAL A 82 -3.98 9.90 10.13
N PRO A 83 -2.65 10.09 10.21
CA PRO A 83 -1.69 9.19 9.59
C PRO A 83 -1.89 7.74 10.04
N ARG A 84 -1.86 6.80 9.10
CA ARG A 84 -2.01 5.36 9.40
C ARG A 84 -0.63 4.75 9.66
N ILE A 85 -0.38 4.39 10.92
CA ILE A 85 0.81 3.63 11.31
C ILE A 85 0.43 2.16 11.45
N ASP A 86 0.88 1.35 10.50
CA ASP A 86 0.56 -0.07 10.44
C ASP A 86 1.54 -0.93 11.22
N ARG A 87 1.08 -2.12 11.57
CA ARG A 87 1.89 -3.19 12.16
C ARG A 87 1.84 -4.44 11.32
N HIS A 88 2.92 -5.21 11.39
CA HIS A 88 2.98 -6.52 10.76
C HIS A 88 1.95 -7.45 11.44
N PRO A 89 1.08 -8.14 10.67
CA PRO A 89 -0.03 -8.90 11.25
C PRO A 89 0.40 -10.04 12.18
N VAL A 90 1.55 -10.67 11.91
CA VAL A 90 2.11 -11.74 12.76
C VAL A 90 3.03 -11.21 13.86
N THR A 91 4.11 -10.50 13.50
CA THR A 91 5.14 -10.07 14.45
C THR A 91 4.75 -8.85 15.29
N LYS A 92 3.67 -8.14 14.91
CA LYS A 92 3.15 -6.93 15.57
C LYS A 92 4.13 -5.74 15.59
N LYS A 93 5.30 -5.89 14.97
CA LYS A 93 6.28 -4.82 14.77
C LYS A 93 5.66 -3.72 13.92
N VAL A 94 5.95 -2.47 14.28
CA VAL A 94 5.56 -1.30 13.50
C VAL A 94 6.24 -1.38 12.14
N LEU A 95 5.45 -1.28 11.06
CA LEU A 95 5.96 -1.24 9.68
C LEU A 95 6.19 0.18 9.21
N GLY A 96 5.43 1.14 9.74
CA GLY A 96 5.56 2.56 9.45
C GLY A 96 4.27 3.17 8.91
N PHE A 97 4.41 4.37 8.34
CA PHE A 97 3.32 5.17 7.80
C PHE A 97 2.95 4.73 6.39
N ARG A 98 1.66 4.55 6.13
CA ARG A 98 1.18 4.10 4.82
C ARG A 98 0.50 5.19 4.01
N VAL A 99 0.84 5.26 2.72
CA VAL A 99 0.14 6.03 1.69
C VAL A 99 -0.47 5.03 0.69
N GLU A 100 -1.78 5.07 0.48
CA GLU A 100 -2.47 4.10 -0.37
C GLU A 100 -3.41 4.75 -1.41
N ASN A 101 -3.64 4.03 -2.51
CA ASN A 101 -4.41 4.51 -3.66
C ASN A 101 -5.90 4.45 -3.41
N SER A 102 -6.74 5.28 -4.03
CA SER A 102 -8.18 5.12 -3.84
C SER A 102 -8.67 3.71 -4.21
N THR A 103 -9.63 3.18 -3.44
CA THR A 103 -10.31 1.92 -3.76
C THR A 103 -11.78 1.97 -3.37
N THR A 104 -12.60 1.19 -4.07
CA THR A 104 -14.02 1.06 -3.78
C THR A 104 -14.31 -0.37 -3.38
N ASN A 105 -14.66 -0.57 -2.10
CA ASN A 105 -15.23 -1.84 -1.66
C ASN A 105 -16.69 -1.94 -2.15
N GLN A 106 -17.03 -3.05 -2.79
CA GLN A 106 -18.35 -3.32 -3.35
C GLN A 106 -19.07 -4.49 -2.68
N ALA A 107 -18.43 -5.15 -1.71
CA ALA A 107 -19.06 -6.22 -0.95
C ALA A 107 -20.06 -5.66 0.05
N ILE A 108 -21.30 -6.10 -0.07
CA ILE A 108 -22.35 -5.83 0.91
C ILE A 108 -22.26 -6.90 2.00
N ASN A 109 -22.14 -6.47 3.25
CA ASN A 109 -22.04 -7.34 4.44
C ASN A 109 -20.77 -8.21 4.47
N ALA A 110 -19.61 -7.65 4.08
CA ALA A 110 -18.34 -8.38 4.07
C ALA A 110 -17.95 -9.06 5.42
N LEU A 111 -18.53 -8.60 6.54
CA LEU A 111 -18.33 -9.13 7.89
C LEU A 111 -19.49 -9.99 8.40
N ASP A 112 -20.65 -9.98 7.71
CA ASP A 112 -21.82 -10.78 8.06
C ASP A 112 -22.28 -11.60 6.85
N LEU A 113 -21.77 -12.82 6.79
CA LEU A 113 -22.01 -13.75 5.69
C LEU A 113 -23.35 -14.49 5.81
N THR A 114 -24.16 -14.18 6.82
CA THR A 114 -25.54 -14.69 6.95
C THR A 114 -26.56 -13.81 6.22
N ALA A 115 -26.15 -12.62 5.79
CA ALA A 115 -27.00 -11.69 5.10
C ALA A 115 -27.44 -12.19 3.71
N ALA A 116 -28.57 -11.69 3.23
CA ALA A 116 -29.18 -12.09 1.95
C ALA A 116 -28.33 -11.81 0.69
N SER A 117 -27.24 -11.03 0.81
CA SER A 117 -26.26 -10.87 -0.26
C SER A 117 -25.48 -12.17 -0.55
N TYR A 118 -25.46 -13.10 0.39
CA TYR A 118 -24.77 -14.38 0.27
C TYR A 118 -25.76 -15.55 0.19
N THR A 119 -25.46 -16.48 -0.72
CA THR A 119 -26.22 -17.73 -0.90
C THR A 119 -25.30 -18.93 -0.69
N ALA A 120 -25.56 -19.70 0.36
CA ALA A 120 -24.85 -20.94 0.65
C ALA A 120 -25.45 -22.13 -0.14
N ALA A 121 -24.58 -22.97 -0.68
CA ALA A 121 -24.90 -24.26 -1.29
C ALA A 121 -23.98 -25.32 -0.72
N GLY A 122 -24.54 -26.44 -0.27
CA GLY A 122 -23.83 -27.53 0.38
C GLY A 122 -23.04 -27.15 1.63
N MET A 123 -23.32 -26.00 2.25
CA MET A 123 -22.66 -25.59 3.48
C MET A 123 -23.60 -24.76 4.36
N THR A 124 -23.25 -24.64 5.62
CA THR A 124 -23.89 -23.72 6.56
C THR A 124 -22.93 -22.60 6.97
N VAL A 125 -23.48 -21.43 7.27
CA VAL A 125 -22.74 -20.24 7.70
C VAL A 125 -23.18 -19.87 9.11
N SER A 126 -22.23 -19.70 10.04
CA SER A 126 -22.53 -19.18 11.38
C SER A 126 -22.75 -17.66 11.38
N ALA A 127 -23.52 -17.17 12.35
CA ALA A 127 -23.54 -15.74 12.68
C ALA A 127 -22.10 -15.23 12.97
N PRO A 128 -21.80 -13.97 12.65
CA PRO A 128 -20.49 -13.41 12.89
C PRO A 128 -20.20 -13.25 14.38
N SER A 129 -18.98 -13.60 14.80
CA SER A 129 -18.43 -13.34 16.13
C SER A 129 -17.09 -12.64 15.98
N ASN A 130 -16.98 -11.40 16.47
CA ASN A 130 -15.82 -10.53 16.26
C ASN A 130 -15.42 -10.38 14.77
N GLY A 131 -16.42 -10.32 13.89
CA GLY A 131 -16.24 -10.20 12.43
C GLY A 131 -15.95 -11.53 11.71
N TRP A 132 -15.92 -12.66 12.43
CA TRP A 132 -15.66 -13.98 11.85
C TRP A 132 -16.92 -14.84 11.75
N CYS A 133 -17.15 -15.41 10.58
CA CYS A 133 -18.15 -16.46 10.34
C CYS A 133 -17.45 -17.83 10.22
N THR A 134 -18.16 -18.91 10.52
CA THR A 134 -17.68 -20.29 10.28
C THR A 134 -18.47 -20.88 9.12
N LEU A 135 -17.77 -21.30 8.07
CA LEU A 135 -18.32 -22.10 6.97
C LEU A 135 -18.12 -23.57 7.32
N THR A 136 -19.19 -24.37 7.26
CA THR A 136 -19.13 -25.82 7.50
C THR A 136 -19.72 -26.54 6.31
N GLU A 137 -18.93 -27.37 5.63
CA GLU A 137 -19.42 -28.20 4.51
C GLU A 137 -20.42 -29.24 5.02
N SER A 138 -21.39 -29.61 4.19
CA SER A 138 -22.31 -30.72 4.50
C SER A 138 -21.60 -32.07 4.43
N ASN A 139 -22.34 -33.17 4.62
CA ASN A 139 -21.87 -34.53 4.41
C ASN A 139 -22.29 -35.12 3.05
N ALA A 140 -22.93 -34.34 2.18
CA ALA A 140 -23.44 -34.82 0.89
C ALA A 140 -22.37 -34.69 -0.21
N ASN A 141 -22.55 -35.46 -1.29
CA ASN A 141 -21.75 -35.30 -2.50
C ASN A 141 -22.26 -34.13 -3.35
N GLU A 142 -21.74 -32.94 -3.08
CA GLU A 142 -22.19 -31.70 -3.71
C GLU A 142 -21.06 -30.66 -3.77
N VAL A 143 -21.36 -29.49 -4.32
CA VAL A 143 -20.44 -28.36 -4.30
C VAL A 143 -20.69 -27.58 -3.01
N HIS A 144 -19.63 -27.34 -2.25
CA HIS A 144 -19.69 -26.58 -1.01
C HIS A 144 -19.22 -25.14 -1.26
N THR A 145 -20.17 -24.24 -1.53
CA THR A 145 -19.89 -22.86 -1.93
C THR A 145 -20.76 -21.84 -1.22
N LEU A 146 -20.15 -20.71 -0.85
CA LEU A 146 -20.83 -19.46 -0.52
C LEU A 146 -20.73 -18.51 -1.72
N THR A 147 -21.87 -18.05 -2.23
CA THR A 147 -21.94 -17.18 -3.42
C THR A 147 -22.33 -15.77 -3.00
N ASP A 148 -21.52 -14.78 -3.36
CA ASP A 148 -21.90 -13.36 -3.30
C ASP A 148 -22.73 -13.02 -4.55
N THR A 149 -24.00 -12.68 -4.33
CA THR A 149 -25.00 -12.46 -5.39
C THR A 149 -25.20 -10.99 -5.73
N GLN A 150 -24.61 -10.07 -4.97
CA GLN A 150 -24.88 -8.63 -5.09
C GLN A 150 -23.68 -7.84 -5.59
N SER A 151 -22.47 -8.28 -5.27
CA SER A 151 -21.27 -7.55 -5.68
C SER A 151 -21.00 -7.70 -7.18
N GLN A 152 -20.57 -6.61 -7.82
CA GLN A 152 -20.28 -6.58 -9.26
C GLN A 152 -18.79 -6.33 -9.53
N ILE A 153 -18.23 -7.11 -10.44
CA ILE A 153 -16.90 -6.89 -11.01
C ILE A 153 -16.94 -5.74 -12.01
N ASP A 154 -16.00 -4.81 -11.92
CA ASP A 154 -15.83 -3.75 -12.93
C ASP A 154 -15.18 -4.34 -14.18
N THR A 155 -15.83 -4.17 -15.34
CA THR A 155 -15.39 -4.74 -16.61
C THR A 155 -14.23 -3.97 -17.25
N THR A 156 -13.91 -2.78 -16.75
CA THR A 156 -12.88 -1.88 -17.31
C THR A 156 -11.63 -1.77 -16.44
N LEU A 157 -11.72 -2.14 -15.16
CA LEU A 157 -10.65 -2.03 -14.18
C LEU A 157 -10.13 -3.39 -13.69
N TYR A 158 -9.06 -3.34 -12.91
CA TYR A 158 -8.64 -4.45 -12.06
C TYR A 158 -9.52 -4.53 -10.82
N ASN A 159 -9.82 -5.75 -10.41
CA ASN A 159 -10.61 -6.06 -9.23
C ASN A 159 -9.83 -7.04 -8.38
N ALA A 160 -9.59 -6.68 -7.12
CA ALA A 160 -9.05 -7.59 -6.11
C ALA A 160 -10.22 -8.20 -5.33
N ILE A 161 -10.33 -9.52 -5.33
CA ILE A 161 -11.29 -10.27 -4.53
C ILE A 161 -10.50 -10.88 -3.39
N SER A 162 -10.84 -10.55 -2.15
CA SER A 162 -10.10 -11.04 -1.00
C SER A 162 -10.99 -11.64 0.08
N ALA A 163 -10.41 -12.54 0.86
CA ALA A 163 -11.00 -13.10 2.06
C ALA A 163 -9.90 -13.38 3.08
N TYR A 164 -10.23 -13.25 4.36
CA TYR A 164 -9.39 -13.74 5.44
C TYR A 164 -9.92 -15.08 5.91
N ALA A 165 -9.05 -16.07 6.05
CA ALA A 165 -9.44 -17.43 6.38
C ALA A 165 -8.53 -18.02 7.47
N LYS A 166 -9.13 -18.81 8.38
CA LYS A 166 -8.42 -19.64 9.35
C LYS A 166 -8.80 -21.09 9.15
N TYR A 167 -7.78 -21.93 9.05
CA TYR A 167 -7.94 -23.37 9.07
C TYR A 167 -8.51 -23.84 10.42
N ILE A 168 -9.59 -24.62 10.39
CA ILE A 168 -10.03 -25.45 11.52
C ILE A 168 -9.82 -26.92 11.14
N SER A 169 -10.62 -27.41 10.20
CA SER A 169 -10.51 -28.77 9.66
C SER A 169 -10.54 -28.80 8.13
N ALA A 170 -11.10 -27.77 7.48
CA ALA A 170 -10.98 -27.52 6.05
C ALA A 170 -9.74 -26.66 5.75
N GLN A 171 -8.81 -27.20 4.94
CA GLN A 171 -7.53 -26.58 4.63
C GLN A 171 -7.53 -25.71 3.37
N TYR A 172 -8.40 -26.02 2.41
CA TYR A 172 -8.36 -25.40 1.09
C TYR A 172 -9.59 -24.52 0.84
N LEU A 173 -9.33 -23.29 0.43
CA LEU A 173 -10.33 -22.32 -0.01
C LEU A 173 -10.14 -22.08 -1.51
N GLN A 174 -11.23 -22.02 -2.27
CA GLN A 174 -11.23 -21.52 -3.63
C GLN A 174 -11.95 -20.17 -3.67
N ILE A 175 -11.34 -19.19 -4.31
CA ILE A 175 -12.03 -17.96 -4.74
C ILE A 175 -12.21 -18.06 -6.24
N GLN A 176 -13.43 -17.81 -6.69
CA GLN A 176 -13.82 -17.92 -8.10
C GLN A 176 -14.68 -16.72 -8.50
N VAL A 177 -14.45 -16.23 -9.72
CA VAL A 177 -15.25 -15.19 -10.38
C VAL A 177 -15.82 -15.77 -11.66
N VAL A 178 -17.13 -15.67 -11.86
CA VAL A 178 -17.85 -16.27 -13.01
C VAL A 178 -18.62 -15.19 -13.77
N GLY A 179 -18.47 -15.11 -15.10
CA GLY A 179 -19.26 -14.22 -15.97
C GLY A 179 -19.25 -14.66 -17.45
N ALA A 180 -20.42 -14.68 -18.11
CA ALA A 180 -20.62 -15.01 -19.54
C ALA A 180 -19.79 -16.19 -20.10
N GLY A 181 -19.69 -17.30 -19.35
CA GLY A 181 -18.94 -18.50 -19.76
C GLY A 181 -17.43 -18.44 -19.52
N ALA A 182 -16.92 -17.32 -19.00
CA ALA A 182 -15.54 -17.15 -18.58
C ALA A 182 -15.42 -17.28 -17.05
N GLN A 183 -14.30 -17.85 -16.60
CA GLN A 183 -14.07 -18.15 -15.18
C GLN A 183 -12.61 -17.90 -14.80
N ALA A 184 -12.41 -17.03 -13.81
CA ALA A 184 -11.14 -16.85 -13.13
C ALA A 184 -11.24 -17.47 -11.73
N PHE A 185 -10.19 -18.15 -11.28
CA PHE A 185 -10.18 -18.74 -9.95
C PHE A 185 -8.77 -18.89 -9.40
N ALA A 186 -8.67 -19.07 -8.10
CA ALA A 186 -7.47 -19.55 -7.44
C ALA A 186 -7.83 -20.41 -6.23
N ASN A 187 -6.99 -21.41 -5.98
CA ASN A 187 -7.06 -22.29 -4.81
C ASN A 187 -5.96 -21.89 -3.83
N PHE A 188 -6.31 -21.88 -2.55
CA PHE A 188 -5.46 -21.43 -1.46
C PHE A 188 -5.36 -22.50 -0.39
N ASP A 189 -4.14 -22.89 -0.05
CA ASP A 189 -3.83 -23.63 1.17
C ASP A 189 -3.74 -22.66 2.34
N ILE A 190 -4.77 -22.66 3.18
CA ILE A 190 -4.90 -21.74 4.31
C ILE A 190 -3.87 -22.05 5.39
N ARG A 191 -3.56 -23.33 5.61
CA ARG A 191 -2.62 -23.77 6.64
C ARG A 191 -1.19 -23.39 6.29
N ASN A 192 -0.81 -23.60 5.03
CA ASN A 192 0.56 -23.33 4.55
C ASN A 192 0.72 -21.94 3.91
N ARG A 193 -0.35 -21.14 3.84
CA ARG A 193 -0.38 -19.79 3.22
C ARG A 193 0.16 -19.80 1.80
N LYS A 194 -0.36 -20.70 0.97
CA LYS A 194 0.13 -20.91 -0.40
C LYS A 194 -1.00 -20.89 -1.42
N VAL A 195 -0.76 -20.28 -2.57
CA VAL A 195 -1.60 -20.49 -3.76
C VAL A 195 -1.23 -21.84 -4.38
N THR A 196 -2.18 -22.76 -4.43
CA THR A 196 -1.94 -24.12 -4.94
C THR A 196 -2.28 -24.25 -6.42
N ARG A 197 -3.24 -23.47 -6.89
CA ARG A 197 -3.67 -23.45 -8.29
C ARG A 197 -4.25 -22.09 -8.67
N MET A 198 -4.09 -21.70 -9.93
CA MET A 198 -4.68 -20.49 -10.48
C MET A 198 -5.16 -20.74 -11.91
N GLY A 199 -6.38 -20.29 -12.23
CA GLY A 199 -6.95 -20.39 -13.57
C GLY A 199 -6.35 -19.38 -14.54
N GLN A 200 -6.44 -19.64 -15.85
CA GLN A 200 -5.81 -18.83 -16.90
C GLN A 200 -6.28 -17.37 -16.93
N LEU A 201 -7.53 -17.10 -16.53
CA LEU A 201 -8.12 -15.75 -16.53
C LEU A 201 -7.84 -14.96 -15.25
N ALA A 202 -7.23 -15.59 -14.24
CA ALA A 202 -6.74 -14.87 -13.08
C ALA A 202 -5.46 -14.11 -13.44
N VAL A 203 -5.38 -12.86 -13.00
CA VAL A 203 -4.23 -11.99 -13.26
C VAL A 203 -3.10 -12.27 -12.27
N SER A 204 -3.47 -12.48 -11.02
CA SER A 204 -2.59 -12.90 -9.93
C SER A 204 -3.44 -13.48 -8.81
N ALA A 205 -2.78 -14.25 -7.94
CA ALA A 205 -3.38 -14.69 -6.70
C ALA A 205 -2.29 -14.72 -5.63
N THR A 206 -2.65 -14.39 -4.39
CA THR A 206 -1.71 -14.42 -3.26
C THR A 206 -2.34 -14.96 -1.99
N ALA A 207 -1.50 -15.61 -1.18
CA ALA A 207 -1.82 -16.05 0.17
C ALA A 207 -0.77 -15.46 1.10
N THR A 208 -1.17 -14.52 1.96
CA THR A 208 -0.25 -13.83 2.88
C THR A 208 -0.78 -13.88 4.30
N ALA A 209 0.06 -13.52 5.28
CA ALA A 209 -0.42 -13.44 6.65
C ALA A 209 -1.44 -12.30 6.80
N GLY A 210 -2.59 -12.61 7.39
CA GLY A 210 -3.66 -11.68 7.68
C GLY A 210 -3.79 -11.37 9.17
N PHE A 211 -4.75 -10.51 9.51
CA PHE A 211 -5.03 -10.15 10.91
C PHE A 211 -5.49 -11.37 11.72
N ASP A 212 -5.35 -11.32 13.04
CA ASP A 212 -5.86 -12.35 13.95
C ASP A 212 -5.42 -13.79 13.55
N ASN A 213 -4.14 -13.94 13.21
CA ASN A 213 -3.49 -15.19 12.80
C ASN A 213 -4.11 -15.88 11.56
N SER A 214 -4.83 -15.13 10.73
CA SER A 214 -5.43 -15.67 9.52
C SER A 214 -4.48 -15.68 8.32
N THR A 215 -4.98 -16.27 7.24
CA THR A 215 -4.40 -16.16 5.90
C THR A 215 -5.29 -15.24 5.09
N ARG A 216 -4.70 -14.17 4.54
CA ARG A 216 -5.37 -13.35 3.54
C ARG A 216 -5.18 -14.01 2.18
N CYS A 217 -6.28 -14.45 1.61
CA CYS A 217 -6.38 -14.95 0.25
C CYS A 217 -6.84 -13.82 -0.65
N GLU A 218 -6.16 -13.63 -1.77
CA GLU A 218 -6.55 -12.62 -2.75
C GLU A 218 -6.43 -13.18 -4.15
N LEU A 219 -7.46 -12.93 -4.97
CA LEU A 219 -7.52 -13.20 -6.38
C LEU A 219 -7.70 -11.88 -7.11
N CYS A 220 -6.76 -11.52 -7.98
CA CYS A 220 -6.92 -10.39 -8.88
C CYS A 220 -7.46 -10.87 -10.23
N VAL A 221 -8.45 -10.17 -10.75
CA VAL A 221 -8.97 -10.35 -12.10
C VAL A 221 -8.99 -9.01 -12.83
N LYS A 222 -8.80 -9.04 -14.15
CA LYS A 222 -9.10 -7.89 -15.01
C LYS A 222 -10.49 -8.12 -15.59
N GLY A 223 -11.37 -7.14 -15.44
CA GLY A 223 -12.66 -7.20 -16.11
C GLY A 223 -12.49 -7.44 -17.62
N ASN A 224 -13.34 -8.31 -18.18
CA ASN A 224 -13.52 -8.38 -19.62
C ASN A 224 -14.77 -7.56 -19.96
N ALA A 225 -14.79 -6.89 -21.12
CA ALA A 225 -15.83 -5.92 -21.50
C ALA A 225 -17.28 -6.47 -21.48
N VAL A 226 -17.45 -7.78 -21.29
CA VAL A 226 -18.72 -8.48 -21.22
C VAL A 226 -18.81 -9.28 -19.91
N ALA A 227 -19.71 -8.85 -19.01
CA ALA A 227 -20.47 -9.61 -17.99
C ALA A 227 -20.44 -9.05 -16.56
N THR A 228 -21.62 -9.08 -15.92
CA THR A 228 -21.80 -9.12 -14.46
C THR A 228 -21.13 -10.40 -13.93
N GLY A 229 -20.13 -10.23 -13.05
CA GLY A 229 -19.45 -11.35 -12.41
C GLY A 229 -20.08 -11.72 -11.07
N THR A 230 -20.29 -13.00 -10.81
CA THR A 230 -20.63 -13.53 -9.47
C THR A 230 -19.34 -14.02 -8.80
N VAL A 231 -19.17 -13.74 -7.50
CA VAL A 231 -18.03 -14.26 -6.73
C VAL A 231 -18.46 -15.44 -5.88
N LYS A 232 -17.65 -16.49 -5.89
CA LYS A 232 -17.86 -17.73 -5.16
C LYS A 232 -16.66 -18.02 -4.28
N TYR A 233 -16.94 -18.40 -3.04
CA TYR A 233 -15.98 -18.85 -2.04
C TYR A 233 -16.32 -20.30 -1.69
N SER A 234 -15.47 -21.24 -2.07
CA SER A 234 -15.76 -22.67 -1.92
C SER A 234 -14.76 -23.34 -0.99
N ILE A 235 -15.25 -24.26 -0.15
CA ILE A 235 -14.38 -25.24 0.48
C ILE A 235 -14.11 -26.33 -0.57
N ILE A 236 -12.85 -26.73 -0.71
CA ILE A 236 -12.44 -27.80 -1.63
C ILE A 236 -11.67 -28.89 -0.87
N ASN A 237 -11.69 -30.12 -1.37
CA ASN A 237 -10.96 -31.25 -0.80
C ASN A 237 -9.61 -31.52 -1.48
N ASP A 238 -9.39 -31.00 -2.69
CA ASP A 238 -8.16 -31.14 -3.46
C ASP A 238 -7.51 -29.76 -3.69
N PRO A 239 -6.23 -29.55 -3.34
CA PRO A 239 -5.52 -28.29 -3.62
C PRO A 239 -5.50 -27.93 -5.11
N LEU A 240 -5.68 -28.89 -6.01
CA LEU A 240 -5.69 -28.71 -7.46
C LEU A 240 -7.10 -28.77 -8.07
N ALA A 241 -8.17 -28.78 -7.27
CA ALA A 241 -9.54 -28.87 -7.79
C ALA A 241 -9.84 -27.80 -8.86
N GLU A 242 -10.52 -28.21 -9.93
CA GLU A 242 -11.20 -27.26 -10.82
C GLU A 242 -12.39 -26.61 -10.11
N PRO A 243 -12.89 -25.46 -10.59
CA PRO A 243 -14.03 -24.83 -9.95
C PRO A 243 -15.33 -25.58 -10.13
N GLY A 244 -16.15 -25.58 -9.07
CA GLY A 244 -17.46 -26.25 -9.07
C GLY A 244 -17.39 -27.77 -9.05
N VAL A 245 -16.25 -28.36 -8.69
CA VAL A 245 -16.14 -29.81 -8.48
C VAL A 245 -16.90 -30.20 -7.22
N ALA A 246 -17.85 -31.13 -7.37
CA ALA A 246 -18.55 -31.74 -6.24
C ALA A 246 -17.70 -32.85 -5.62
N TYR A 247 -17.82 -33.02 -4.31
CA TYR A 247 -17.22 -34.14 -3.59
C TYR A 247 -18.08 -34.50 -2.37
N GLU A 248 -17.91 -35.72 -1.87
CA GLU A 248 -18.56 -36.14 -0.63
C GLU A 248 -17.96 -35.39 0.56
N GLY A 249 -18.76 -34.50 1.14
CA GLY A 249 -18.37 -33.70 2.28
C GLY A 249 -18.22 -34.51 3.56
N SER A 250 -17.49 -33.95 4.52
CA SER A 250 -17.15 -34.63 5.78
C SER A 250 -17.45 -33.78 7.01
N GLY A 251 -18.18 -32.66 6.86
CA GLY A 251 -18.44 -31.73 7.96
C GLY A 251 -17.24 -30.85 8.33
N ARG A 252 -16.23 -30.72 7.44
CA ARG A 252 -15.09 -29.84 7.68
C ARG A 252 -15.48 -28.37 7.71
N ALA A 253 -14.77 -27.60 8.52
CA ALA A 253 -15.08 -26.20 8.77
C ALA A 253 -13.85 -25.30 8.57
N MET A 254 -14.13 -24.04 8.23
CA MET A 254 -13.17 -22.95 8.08
C MET A 254 -13.78 -21.67 8.67
N GLN A 255 -12.98 -20.88 9.38
CA GLN A 255 -13.42 -19.52 9.73
C GLN A 255 -13.02 -18.56 8.63
N VAL A 256 -13.91 -17.62 8.32
CA VAL A 256 -13.71 -16.62 7.29
C VAL A 256 -14.19 -15.25 7.78
N SER A 257 -13.59 -14.20 7.24
CA SER A 257 -13.95 -12.82 7.51
C SER A 257 -13.60 -11.96 6.30
N GLN A 258 -14.30 -10.82 6.15
CA GLN A 258 -14.02 -9.81 5.13
C GLN A 258 -13.90 -10.41 3.73
N MET A 259 -14.97 -11.09 3.30
CA MET A 259 -15.13 -11.47 1.90
C MET A 259 -15.48 -10.24 1.08
N GLN A 260 -14.51 -9.72 0.34
CA GLN A 260 -14.54 -8.38 -0.23
C GLN A 260 -14.19 -8.37 -1.71
N ILE A 261 -14.75 -7.39 -2.42
CA ILE A 261 -14.35 -7.02 -3.77
C ILE A 261 -13.94 -5.55 -3.74
N GLU A 262 -12.69 -5.29 -4.11
CA GLU A 262 -12.09 -3.97 -4.17
C GLU A 262 -11.80 -3.62 -5.64
N LYS A 263 -12.51 -2.59 -6.15
CA LYS A 263 -12.32 -2.06 -7.50
C LYS A 263 -11.15 -1.08 -7.56
N ASN A 264 -10.65 -0.87 -8.78
CA ASN A 264 -9.55 0.05 -9.08
C ASN A 264 -8.24 -0.32 -8.37
N THR A 265 -8.07 -1.61 -8.02
CA THR A 265 -6.85 -2.08 -7.39
C THR A 265 -6.45 -3.43 -7.96
N TYR A 266 -5.14 -3.61 -8.10
CA TYR A 266 -4.52 -4.83 -8.57
C TYR A 266 -4.25 -5.80 -7.39
N HIS A 267 -3.92 -5.23 -6.24
CA HIS A 267 -3.84 -5.93 -4.97
C HIS A 267 -4.43 -5.04 -3.89
N ALA A 268 -5.11 -5.60 -2.91
CA ALA A 268 -5.45 -4.86 -1.72
C ALA A 268 -4.40 -5.20 -0.69
N SER A 269 -3.44 -4.31 -0.49
CA SER A 269 -2.34 -4.55 0.43
C SER A 269 -2.72 -4.24 1.89
N SER A 270 -3.95 -3.78 2.12
CA SER A 270 -4.62 -3.67 3.43
C SER A 270 -6.05 -4.19 3.34
N ALA A 271 -6.59 -4.75 4.43
CA ALA A 271 -8.03 -4.99 4.54
C ALA A 271 -8.71 -3.64 4.40
N PHE A 272 -9.78 -3.49 3.62
CA PHE A 272 -10.54 -2.24 3.60
C PHE A 272 -12.03 -2.51 3.79
N PHE A 273 -12.59 -2.02 4.89
CA PHE A 273 -13.95 -2.35 5.29
C PHE A 273 -14.69 -1.10 5.77
N PRO A 274 -15.39 -0.32 4.94
CA PRO A 274 -16.44 0.53 5.46
C PRO A 274 -17.68 -0.33 5.62
N ASP A 275 -18.00 -0.70 6.86
CA ASP A 275 -19.34 -1.18 7.18
C ASP A 275 -20.29 0.02 7.02
N GLY A 276 -21.11 0.00 5.98
CA GLY A 276 -21.91 1.14 5.55
C GLY A 276 -21.79 1.37 4.04
N ALA A 277 -22.71 0.74 3.30
CA ALA A 277 -22.80 0.85 1.86
C ALA A 277 -22.86 2.31 1.37
N THR A 278 -22.33 2.53 0.17
CA THR A 278 -23.20 3.11 -0.86
C THR A 278 -23.03 2.27 -2.12
N GLY A 279 -23.94 1.30 -2.27
CA GLY A 279 -24.22 0.76 -3.59
C GLY A 279 -24.63 1.90 -4.51
N GLY A 280 -24.01 1.97 -5.69
CA GLY A 280 -24.60 2.68 -6.82
C GLY A 280 -24.15 4.10 -7.13
N THR A 281 -23.23 4.76 -6.41
CA THR A 281 -22.72 6.09 -6.84
C THR A 281 -21.20 6.25 -6.70
N THR A 282 -20.55 6.43 -7.85
CA THR A 282 -19.23 7.00 -8.27
C THR A 282 -18.12 7.43 -7.28
N SER A 283 -18.26 7.36 -5.96
CA SER A 283 -17.18 7.75 -5.04
C SER A 283 -16.36 6.56 -4.55
N ALA A 284 -15.04 6.72 -4.53
CA ALA A 284 -14.15 5.76 -3.88
C ALA A 284 -14.39 5.78 -2.37
N ASN A 285 -14.74 4.62 -1.81
CA ASN A 285 -14.99 4.47 -0.38
C ASN A 285 -13.71 4.74 0.44
N ARG A 286 -12.55 4.40 -0.11
CA ARG A 286 -11.24 4.91 0.33
C ARG A 286 -10.72 5.88 -0.71
N ARG A 287 -10.43 7.11 -0.32
CA ARG A 287 -9.78 8.11 -1.17
C ARG A 287 -8.26 7.99 -1.05
N VAL A 288 -7.56 8.56 -2.03
CA VAL A 288 -6.10 8.57 -2.05
C VAL A 288 -5.54 9.39 -0.90
N ASP A 289 -4.56 8.84 -0.19
CA ASP A 289 -3.79 9.56 0.83
C ASP A 289 -2.76 10.47 0.14
N ASN A 290 -2.47 11.63 0.71
CA ASN A 290 -1.38 12.51 0.29
C ASN A 290 -0.44 12.76 1.47
N ALA A 291 0.87 12.66 1.22
CA ALA A 291 1.90 13.00 2.19
C ALA A 291 3.08 13.70 1.50
N ALA A 292 3.60 14.73 2.15
CA ALA A 292 4.80 15.44 1.72
C ALA A 292 5.56 15.95 2.93
N LEU A 293 6.90 16.01 2.87
CA LEU A 293 7.64 16.81 3.85
C LEU A 293 7.18 18.27 3.77
N LEU A 294 7.35 19.02 4.86
CA LEU A 294 7.16 20.47 4.77
C LEU A 294 8.08 21.04 3.69
N SER A 295 7.63 22.13 3.05
CA SER A 295 8.26 22.68 1.85
C SER A 295 9.75 22.93 2.03
N ILE A 296 10.50 22.69 0.96
CA ILE A 296 11.92 23.02 0.88
C ILE A 296 12.04 24.55 0.97
N PRO A 297 12.93 25.10 1.83
CA PRO A 297 13.19 26.55 1.88
C PRO A 297 13.50 27.10 0.49
N THR A 298 12.98 28.28 0.16
CA THR A 298 13.01 28.81 -1.21
C THR A 298 14.43 29.01 -1.72
N GLU A 299 15.34 29.41 -0.83
CA GLU A 299 16.77 29.57 -1.04
C GLU A 299 17.52 28.26 -1.36
N ASN A 300 16.96 27.10 -0.94
CA ASN A 300 17.63 25.80 -1.03
C ASN A 300 17.02 24.88 -2.10
N GLN A 301 16.01 25.34 -2.86
CA GLN A 301 15.30 24.52 -3.84
C GLN A 301 16.19 23.95 -4.95
N SER A 302 17.36 24.53 -5.20
CA SER A 302 18.36 23.99 -6.13
C SER A 302 19.53 23.27 -5.45
N ARG A 303 19.58 23.23 -4.11
CA ARG A 303 20.71 22.70 -3.35
C ARG A 303 20.25 22.09 -2.03
N PHE A 304 19.81 20.83 -2.06
CA PHE A 304 19.27 20.11 -0.90
C PHE A 304 19.48 18.60 -1.03
N SER A 305 19.26 17.87 0.06
CA SER A 305 19.34 16.41 0.06
C SER A 305 18.18 15.78 0.81
N VAL A 306 17.78 14.56 0.43
CA VAL A 306 16.66 13.86 1.07
C VAL A 306 17.02 12.40 1.28
N PHE A 307 16.82 11.92 2.50
CA PHE A 307 16.79 10.50 2.81
C PHE A 307 15.36 10.00 2.92
N ILE A 308 15.09 8.80 2.41
CA ILE A 308 13.82 8.09 2.60
C ILE A 308 14.10 6.61 2.83
N LYS A 309 13.40 6.02 3.80
CA LYS A 309 13.38 4.57 4.05
C LYS A 309 11.94 4.08 4.13
N GLY A 310 11.69 2.90 3.59
CA GLY A 310 10.42 2.22 3.66
C GLY A 310 10.53 0.70 3.52
N VAL A 311 9.41 0.03 3.72
CA VAL A 311 9.23 -1.42 3.63
C VAL A 311 8.27 -1.71 2.49
N MET A 312 8.62 -2.70 1.66
CA MET A 312 7.76 -3.20 0.60
C MET A 312 6.48 -3.83 1.14
N PRO A 313 5.37 -3.77 0.40
CA PRO A 313 4.19 -4.57 0.72
C PRO A 313 4.52 -6.08 0.70
N PRO A 314 3.67 -6.95 1.29
CA PRO A 314 3.82 -8.40 1.23
C PRO A 314 3.62 -8.98 -0.17
N VAL A 315 2.96 -8.20 -1.05
CA VAL A 315 2.68 -8.56 -2.44
C VAL A 315 3.11 -7.41 -3.34
N GLU A 316 3.70 -7.76 -4.48
CA GLU A 316 4.11 -6.83 -5.52
C GLU A 316 2.92 -6.03 -6.04
N TYR A 317 2.94 -4.71 -5.89
CA TYR A 317 1.99 -3.83 -6.58
C TYR A 317 2.43 -3.64 -8.04
N GLY A 318 1.53 -3.70 -9.05
CA GLY A 318 1.95 -3.28 -10.39
C GLY A 318 1.01 -3.49 -11.57
N ASN A 319 0.41 -2.39 -12.05
CA ASN A 319 0.34 -2.10 -13.50
C ASN A 319 0.19 -0.60 -13.86
N GLY A 320 0.12 0.32 -12.89
CA GLY A 320 -0.24 1.73 -13.11
C GLY A 320 0.90 2.77 -13.01
N GLY A 321 2.13 2.39 -13.36
CA GLY A 321 3.30 3.29 -13.31
C GLY A 321 3.86 3.50 -11.90
N GLY A 322 5.02 2.89 -11.65
CA GLY A 322 5.95 3.12 -10.53
C GLY A 322 5.38 2.97 -9.11
N ASN A 323 5.85 2.01 -8.31
CA ASN A 323 5.63 2.05 -6.87
C ASN A 323 6.64 3.05 -6.30
N ASN A 324 6.29 4.34 -6.25
CA ASN A 324 7.22 5.40 -5.88
C ASN A 324 7.21 5.63 -4.37
N ILE A 325 8.38 5.49 -3.75
CA ILE A 325 8.57 5.76 -2.33
C ILE A 325 8.69 7.27 -2.08
N ILE A 326 9.19 8.02 -3.07
CA ILE A 326 9.39 9.47 -3.00
C ILE A 326 9.31 10.09 -4.39
N SER A 327 8.89 11.35 -4.49
CA SER A 327 9.12 12.17 -5.68
C SER A 327 9.47 13.61 -5.33
N LEU A 328 10.35 14.21 -6.13
CA LEU A 328 10.66 15.63 -6.11
C LEU A 328 9.79 16.35 -7.14
N LEU A 329 9.25 17.51 -6.81
CA LEU A 329 8.36 18.27 -7.68
C LEU A 329 8.75 19.76 -7.69
N ASN A 330 8.74 20.34 -8.89
CA ASN A 330 8.68 21.77 -9.11
C ASN A 330 7.25 22.10 -9.53
N THR A 331 6.51 22.77 -8.65
CA THR A 331 5.10 23.12 -8.86
C THR A 331 4.92 24.15 -9.97
N THR A 332 5.88 25.07 -10.13
CA THR A 332 5.81 26.18 -11.09
C THR A 332 6.09 25.73 -12.52
N LEU A 333 7.23 25.04 -12.72
CA LEU A 333 7.65 24.50 -14.00
C LEU A 333 6.92 23.22 -14.37
N LYS A 334 6.17 22.63 -13.42
CA LYS A 334 5.45 21.37 -13.61
C LYS A 334 6.41 20.30 -14.11
N LYS A 335 7.45 20.05 -13.31
CA LYS A 335 8.50 19.07 -13.55
C LYS A 335 8.70 18.24 -12.30
N TYR A 336 8.93 16.94 -12.43
CA TYR A 336 9.09 16.06 -11.27
C TYR A 336 10.16 15.00 -11.48
N ALA A 337 10.60 14.36 -10.41
CA ALA A 337 11.45 13.18 -10.45
C ALA A 337 10.90 12.17 -9.45
N GLY A 338 10.36 11.06 -9.95
CA GLY A 338 9.82 9.98 -9.12
C GLY A 338 10.83 8.86 -8.93
N PHE A 339 10.89 8.30 -7.73
CA PHE A 339 11.85 7.29 -7.30
C PHE A 339 11.09 6.10 -6.69
N GLY A 340 11.21 4.91 -7.29
CA GLY A 340 10.62 3.69 -6.75
C GLY A 340 10.86 2.42 -7.57
N LEU A 341 10.00 1.41 -7.44
CA LEU A 341 10.12 0.20 -8.24
C LEU A 341 9.48 0.34 -9.62
N ALA A 342 10.17 -0.19 -10.63
CA ALA A 342 9.62 -0.30 -11.98
C ALA A 342 8.42 -1.27 -12.02
N ALA A 343 7.47 -0.98 -12.91
CA ALA A 343 6.26 -1.78 -13.07
C ALA A 343 6.57 -3.22 -13.52
N ARG A 344 5.75 -4.18 -13.09
CA ARG A 344 5.79 -5.60 -13.48
C ARG A 344 5.91 -5.84 -14.99
N THR A 345 5.23 -5.02 -15.78
CA THR A 345 5.13 -5.16 -17.24
C THR A 345 6.23 -4.43 -18.01
N SER A 346 7.18 -3.80 -17.30
CA SER A 346 8.31 -3.12 -17.92
C SER A 346 9.46 -4.08 -18.24
N SER A 347 10.35 -3.70 -19.16
CA SER A 347 11.58 -4.43 -19.46
C SER A 347 12.54 -4.58 -18.26
N TYR A 348 12.30 -3.82 -17.19
CA TYR A 348 13.08 -3.81 -15.95
C TYR A 348 12.21 -4.16 -14.72
N ALA A 349 11.26 -5.07 -14.90
CA ALA A 349 10.30 -5.47 -13.87
C ALA A 349 10.98 -5.69 -12.51
N TYR A 350 10.47 -5.01 -11.49
CA TYR A 350 10.85 -5.18 -10.08
C TYR A 350 12.30 -4.85 -9.72
N ARG A 351 13.04 -4.16 -10.58
CA ARG A 351 14.34 -3.59 -10.21
C ARG A 351 14.18 -2.28 -9.44
N SER A 352 15.09 -2.06 -8.50
CA SER A 352 15.27 -0.76 -7.84
C SER A 352 15.47 0.32 -8.89
N LEU A 353 14.60 1.31 -8.82
CA LEU A 353 14.65 2.60 -9.50
C LEU A 353 14.83 2.72 -11.01
N VAL A 354 13.84 3.41 -11.56
CA VAL A 354 13.92 4.27 -12.74
C VAL A 354 13.45 5.67 -12.29
N ALA A 355 14.17 6.74 -12.60
CA ALA A 355 13.59 8.09 -12.54
C ALA A 355 12.61 8.26 -13.70
N HIS A 356 11.34 8.57 -13.42
CA HIS A 356 10.28 8.31 -14.40
C HIS A 356 9.77 9.51 -15.24
N ASN A 357 9.90 10.81 -14.88
CA ASN A 357 9.86 11.91 -15.89
C ASN A 357 9.89 13.38 -15.42
N ILE A 358 10.60 14.22 -16.20
CA ILE A 358 10.59 15.71 -16.22
C ILE A 358 10.05 16.18 -17.62
N ASN A 359 8.74 16.35 -17.84
CA ASN A 359 8.04 16.57 -19.16
C ASN A 359 8.20 18.01 -19.76
N GLU A 360 7.73 18.45 -20.97
CA GLU A 360 7.10 17.90 -22.21
C GLU A 360 8.12 17.60 -23.34
N THR A 361 9.40 17.97 -23.20
CA THR A 361 10.43 17.78 -24.25
C THR A 361 11.67 16.99 -23.80
N SER A 362 11.77 16.67 -22.51
CA SER A 362 12.91 15.97 -21.90
C SER A 362 12.48 14.64 -21.30
N THR A 363 12.29 13.64 -22.15
CA THR A 363 12.00 12.27 -21.68
C THR A 363 13.20 11.75 -20.90
N LEU A 364 12.97 11.37 -19.64
CA LEU A 364 13.90 10.50 -18.93
C LEU A 364 13.81 9.10 -19.53
N THR A 365 14.86 8.66 -20.21
CA THR A 365 15.09 7.24 -20.40
C THR A 365 15.43 6.68 -19.05
N GLY A 366 14.64 5.71 -18.57
CA GLY A 366 14.88 5.14 -17.26
C GLY A 366 16.25 4.49 -17.18
N PHE A 367 17.15 5.04 -16.37
CA PHE A 367 18.40 4.38 -16.04
C PHE A 367 18.08 3.26 -15.04
N PRO A 368 18.30 1.99 -15.38
CA PRO A 368 18.14 0.91 -14.42
C PRO A 368 19.21 1.09 -13.35
N PHE A 369 18.79 1.46 -12.15
CA PHE A 369 19.71 1.43 -11.02
C PHE A 369 20.04 -0.04 -10.71
N ASN A 370 21.33 -0.37 -10.52
CA ASN A 370 21.72 -1.69 -10.05
C ASN A 370 21.34 -1.78 -8.57
N GLY A 371 20.19 -2.39 -8.26
CA GLY A 371 19.72 -2.42 -6.87
C GLY A 371 18.79 -3.57 -6.52
N LYS A 372 18.29 -3.52 -5.28
CA LYS A 372 17.43 -4.54 -4.67
C LYS A 372 16.19 -4.83 -5.53
N THR A 373 15.95 -6.09 -5.82
CA THR A 373 14.67 -6.50 -6.39
C THR A 373 13.57 -6.37 -5.34
N TYR A 374 12.32 -6.40 -5.78
CA TYR A 374 11.22 -6.58 -4.84
C TYR A 374 11.48 -7.80 -3.94
N ALA A 375 11.26 -7.59 -2.64
CA ALA A 375 11.20 -8.65 -1.65
C ALA A 375 10.02 -8.35 -0.74
N PRO A 376 9.14 -9.34 -0.43
CA PRO A 376 8.05 -9.14 0.52
C PRO A 376 8.58 -8.64 1.87
N TYR A 377 8.04 -7.52 2.36
CA TYR A 377 8.54 -6.84 3.57
C TYR A 377 10.02 -6.46 3.52
N GLY A 378 10.62 -6.39 2.34
CA GLY A 378 12.00 -5.95 2.15
C GLY A 378 12.15 -4.46 2.43
N GLU A 379 13.25 -4.08 3.06
CA GLU A 379 13.58 -2.68 3.32
C GLU A 379 14.23 -2.03 2.10
N TYR A 380 13.79 -0.81 1.82
CA TYR A 380 14.23 0.03 0.73
C TYR A 380 14.57 1.42 1.24
N ALA A 381 15.76 1.92 0.91
CA ALA A 381 16.22 3.23 1.31
C ALA A 381 16.94 3.93 0.17
N LEU A 382 16.84 5.26 0.14
CA LEU A 382 17.50 6.13 -0.83
C LEU A 382 18.00 7.39 -0.15
N MET A 383 19.17 7.87 -0.57
CA MET A 383 19.64 9.22 -0.37
C MET A 383 19.68 9.93 -1.72
N LEU A 384 19.06 11.09 -1.81
CA LEU A 384 18.99 11.94 -3.00
C LEU A 384 19.70 13.25 -2.71
N THR A 385 20.49 13.75 -3.66
CA THR A 385 21.10 15.08 -3.57
C THR A 385 20.83 15.86 -4.86
N VAL A 386 20.30 17.07 -4.73
CA VAL A 386 20.20 18.05 -5.81
C VAL A 386 21.27 19.11 -5.56
N ASP A 387 22.17 19.32 -6.52
CA ASP A 387 23.15 20.40 -6.49
C ASP A 387 23.17 21.15 -7.82
N ASN A 388 22.53 22.31 -7.85
CA ASN A 388 22.53 23.28 -8.94
C ASN A 388 22.33 22.65 -10.33
N GLY A 389 21.26 21.86 -10.44
CA GLY A 389 20.89 21.19 -11.69
C GLY A 389 21.50 19.81 -11.87
N THR A 390 22.29 19.30 -10.93
CA THR A 390 22.71 17.90 -10.87
C THR A 390 21.87 17.14 -9.85
N LEU A 391 21.38 15.96 -10.20
CA LEU A 391 20.67 15.05 -9.30
C LEU A 391 21.46 13.76 -9.15
N LYS A 392 21.89 13.46 -7.93
CA LYS A 392 22.55 12.22 -7.54
C LYS A 392 21.66 11.35 -6.66
N VAL A 393 21.90 10.04 -6.70
CA VAL A 393 21.22 9.05 -5.86
C VAL A 393 22.22 8.06 -5.28
N TYR A 394 22.00 7.67 -4.03
CA TYR A 394 22.71 6.58 -3.36
C TYR A 394 21.71 5.65 -2.69
N SER A 395 21.92 4.34 -2.78
CA SER A 395 21.03 3.33 -2.21
C SER A 395 21.74 2.26 -1.39
N GLY A 396 23.05 2.45 -1.12
CA GLY A 396 23.88 1.47 -0.43
C GLY A 396 24.23 0.22 -1.26
N MET A 397 23.93 0.21 -2.57
CA MET A 397 24.16 -0.95 -3.45
C MET A 397 25.41 -0.83 -4.32
N THR A 398 25.92 0.39 -4.46
CA THR A 398 27.15 0.71 -5.19
C THR A 398 28.15 1.35 -4.24
N ASP A 399 29.43 1.39 -4.64
CA ASP A 399 30.49 1.93 -3.78
C ASP A 399 30.43 3.46 -3.63
N ALA A 400 29.66 4.14 -4.50
CA ALA A 400 29.54 5.60 -4.50
C ALA A 400 28.18 6.06 -5.02
N PRO A 401 27.71 7.27 -4.64
CA PRO A 401 26.54 7.91 -5.24
C PRO A 401 26.67 8.06 -6.76
N GLU A 402 25.57 7.82 -7.46
CA GLU A 402 25.51 7.85 -8.91
C GLU A 402 24.83 9.14 -9.39
N THR A 403 25.41 9.77 -10.41
CA THR A 403 24.78 10.91 -11.07
C THR A 403 23.69 10.42 -12.00
N LEU A 404 22.44 10.73 -11.66
CA LEU A 404 21.27 10.29 -12.40
C LEU A 404 20.94 11.26 -13.53
N MET A 405 21.06 12.56 -13.28
CA MET A 405 20.70 13.61 -14.23
C MET A 405 21.51 14.88 -14.06
N THR A 406 21.64 15.61 -15.16
CA THR A 406 22.09 17.00 -15.21
C THR A 406 21.03 17.87 -15.87
N GLY A 407 21.05 19.18 -15.61
CA GLY A 407 20.02 20.12 -16.08
C GLY A 407 18.66 19.97 -15.41
N VAL A 408 18.58 19.39 -14.20
CA VAL A 408 17.30 19.33 -13.45
C VAL A 408 16.89 20.72 -12.98
N PRO A 409 15.59 21.03 -12.87
CA PRO A 409 15.14 22.29 -12.28
C PRO A 409 15.40 22.30 -10.76
N ALA A 410 15.25 23.47 -10.14
CA ALA A 410 15.00 23.53 -8.70
C ALA A 410 13.71 22.76 -8.35
N PHE A 411 13.61 22.18 -7.16
CA PHE A 411 12.40 21.51 -6.67
C PHE A 411 11.92 22.19 -5.39
N ASP A 412 10.60 22.31 -5.23
CA ASP A 412 9.97 23.01 -4.11
C ASP A 412 9.25 22.05 -3.15
N THR A 413 8.99 20.83 -3.60
CA THR A 413 8.15 19.86 -2.89
C THR A 413 8.78 18.48 -2.89
N VAL A 414 8.75 17.82 -1.73
CA VAL A 414 9.11 16.40 -1.54
C VAL A 414 7.85 15.62 -1.20
N THR A 415 7.30 14.91 -2.18
CA THR A 415 6.15 14.02 -2.01
C THR A 415 6.63 12.67 -1.46
N LEU A 416 5.94 12.14 -0.46
CA LEU A 416 6.23 10.87 0.18
C LEU A 416 5.20 9.80 -0.23
N GLY A 417 5.67 8.59 -0.49
CA GLY A 417 4.81 7.42 -0.74
C GLY A 417 4.06 7.44 -2.07
N GLY A 418 4.46 8.32 -2.99
CA GLY A 418 3.87 8.41 -4.32
C GLY A 418 4.63 9.31 -5.27
N ASN A 419 4.15 9.39 -6.50
CA ASN A 419 4.70 10.21 -7.57
C ASN A 419 3.77 11.35 -7.93
N SER A 420 4.33 12.54 -8.04
CA SER A 420 3.64 13.69 -8.66
C SER A 420 3.58 13.46 -10.16
N ILE A 421 2.38 13.28 -10.74
CA ILE A 421 2.16 13.15 -12.17
C ILE A 421 1.49 14.41 -12.70
N ILE A 422 1.88 14.83 -13.89
CA ILE A 422 1.45 16.07 -14.50
C ILE A 422 0.63 15.75 -15.74
N SER A 423 -0.64 16.13 -15.73
CA SER A 423 -1.56 15.98 -16.85
C SER A 423 -2.03 17.37 -17.27
N GLY A 424 -1.42 17.88 -18.35
CA GLY A 424 -1.60 19.27 -18.77
C GLY A 424 -1.18 20.25 -17.66
N SER A 425 -2.14 21.02 -17.15
CA SER A 425 -1.89 21.99 -16.08
C SER A 425 -2.07 21.46 -14.65
N VAL A 426 -2.52 20.20 -14.49
CA VAL A 426 -2.90 19.62 -13.21
C VAL A 426 -1.82 18.71 -12.67
N ILE A 427 -1.48 18.89 -11.39
CA ILE A 427 -0.60 18.01 -10.63
C ILE A 427 -1.48 17.00 -9.88
N ASN A 428 -1.27 15.72 -10.15
CA ASN A 428 -1.97 14.61 -9.52
C ASN A 428 -0.99 13.72 -8.77
N LEU A 429 -1.47 13.00 -7.76
CA LEU A 429 -0.70 11.94 -7.11
C LEU A 429 -1.05 10.59 -7.75
N ALA A 430 -0.04 9.85 -8.19
CA ALA A 430 -0.20 8.51 -8.72
C ALA A 430 1.07 7.68 -8.48
N GLY A 431 1.09 6.42 -8.89
CA GLY A 431 2.24 5.54 -8.68
C GLY A 431 2.65 5.43 -7.21
N LEU A 432 1.68 5.10 -6.35
CA LEU A 432 1.88 5.04 -4.92
C LEU A 432 2.72 3.84 -4.51
N TRP A 433 3.50 4.00 -3.45
CA TRP A 433 4.40 2.98 -2.93
C TRP A 433 3.69 1.66 -2.59
N GLY A 434 2.47 1.75 -2.03
CA GLY A 434 1.69 0.59 -1.57
C GLY A 434 2.25 -0.10 -0.32
N GLY A 435 3.53 0.09 0.01
CA GLY A 435 4.18 -0.33 1.25
C GLY A 435 4.14 0.75 2.34
N TRP A 436 5.09 0.69 3.26
CA TRP A 436 5.15 1.56 4.45
C TRP A 436 6.42 2.41 4.47
N LEU A 437 6.30 3.68 4.82
CA LEU A 437 7.39 4.62 5.02
C LEU A 437 7.85 4.52 6.48
N GLN A 438 9.15 4.35 6.70
CA GLN A 438 9.75 4.20 8.03
C GLN A 438 10.43 5.47 8.52
N LYS A 439 11.20 6.13 7.65
CA LYS A 439 11.90 7.37 7.98
C LYS A 439 12.03 8.28 6.76
N ALA A 440 11.97 9.59 6.96
CA ALA A 440 12.30 10.59 5.94
C ALA A 440 13.09 11.74 6.58
N VAL A 441 14.13 12.23 5.90
CA VAL A 441 14.94 13.36 6.35
C VAL A 441 15.14 14.32 5.19
N LEU A 442 14.93 15.62 5.40
CA LEU A 442 15.36 16.68 4.48
C LEU A 442 16.58 17.36 5.08
N PHE A 443 17.60 17.56 4.26
CA PHE A 443 18.79 18.37 4.54
C PHE A 443 18.69 19.64 3.71
N ASP A 444 19.06 20.77 4.29
CA ASP A 444 19.03 22.09 3.65
C ASP A 444 20.26 22.37 2.77
N SER A 445 21.11 21.36 2.56
CA SER A 445 22.32 21.44 1.77
C SER A 445 22.44 20.27 0.80
N ALA A 446 23.20 20.48 -0.27
CA ALA A 446 23.63 19.40 -1.13
C ALA A 446 24.81 18.66 -0.47
N LEU A 447 24.56 17.43 -0.04
CA LEU A 447 25.56 16.59 0.60
C LEU A 447 26.64 16.17 -0.40
N SER A 448 27.89 16.13 0.06
CA SER A 448 28.98 15.54 -0.72
C SER A 448 28.78 14.03 -0.86
N ASP A 449 29.49 13.39 -1.78
CA ASP A 449 29.36 11.94 -1.98
C ASP A 449 29.71 11.15 -0.71
N ALA A 450 30.71 11.62 0.04
CA ALA A 450 31.10 11.02 1.32
C ALA A 450 30.02 11.20 2.40
N ASP A 451 29.41 12.39 2.46
CA ASP A 451 28.34 12.67 3.43
C ASP A 451 27.05 11.91 3.08
N MET A 452 26.74 11.74 1.79
CA MET A 452 25.62 10.91 1.34
C MET A 452 25.75 9.49 1.86
N ILE A 453 26.94 8.88 1.76
CA ILE A 453 27.21 7.52 2.26
C ILE A 453 27.10 7.49 3.79
N ALA A 454 27.79 8.40 4.48
CA ALA A 454 27.80 8.43 5.95
C ALA A 454 26.39 8.61 6.55
N GLN A 455 25.59 9.52 5.97
CA GLN A 455 24.22 9.76 6.41
C GLN A 455 23.31 8.59 6.04
N PHE A 456 23.49 7.97 4.88
CA PHE A 456 22.74 6.77 4.50
C PHE A 456 22.97 5.63 5.50
N ASP A 457 24.23 5.32 5.82
CA ASP A 457 24.58 4.27 6.77
C ASP A 457 24.03 4.54 8.17
N LEU A 458 24.05 5.79 8.63
CA LEU A 458 23.49 6.20 9.91
C LEU A 458 21.96 6.02 9.98
N LEU A 459 21.27 6.29 8.87
CA LEU A 459 19.81 6.37 8.84
C LEU A 459 19.12 5.06 8.45
N SER A 460 19.84 4.20 7.71
CA SER A 460 19.36 2.97 7.10
C SER A 460 18.98 1.85 8.07
#